data_AF-A0A7S2Z241-F1
#
_entry.id   AF-A0A7S2Z241-F1
#
_cell.length_a   1.000
_cell.length_b   1.000
_cell.length_c   1.000
_cell.angle_alpha   90.00
_cell.angle_beta   90.00
_cell.angle_gamma   90.00
#
_symmetry.space_group_name_H-M   'P 1'
#
loop_
_entity.id
_entity.type
_entity.pdbx_description
1 polymer ?
#
loop_
_entity_poly.entity_id
_entity_poly.type
_entity_poly.pdbx_seq_one_letter_code
_entity_poly.pdbx_strand_id
1 'polypeptide(L)'
;ASVVQYYAELFDKMKFPVVEMHSRKSQGQRNKMAEQFRNRRGLTMFTSDVSARGMDYPGVTMVIQFNMPPDAAQYVHRLGRTARGTESEGKGVLLLADFERPFLKKVRDLPIQPMRLLNGQEVADFEVTLLGAVRKMNRMTLTMAYQAWMGFYNSNLRLLGWSKEDLVAEANDWFASLGQDEPPALLAKTVGKMGLKGVPGLRVEGKNGVPRRDNGGGGG
;
A
#
# COMPACT_ATOMS: atom_id res chain seq x y z
N ALA A 1 5.89 0.06 5.45
CA ALA A 1 5.90 -1.14 6.32
C ALA A 1 4.51 -1.75 6.46
N SER A 2 3.52 -1.06 7.04
CA SER A 2 2.18 -1.65 7.24
C SER A 2 1.42 -2.00 5.96
N VAL A 3 1.49 -1.16 4.91
CA VAL A 3 0.89 -1.49 3.60
C VAL A 3 1.56 -2.72 2.96
N VAL A 4 2.87 -2.91 3.18
CA VAL A 4 3.60 -4.10 2.72
C VAL A 4 3.10 -5.36 3.44
N GLN A 5 2.91 -5.27 4.76
CA GLN A 5 2.34 -6.35 5.56
C GLN A 5 0.93 -6.71 5.10
N TYR A 6 0.11 -5.71 4.78
CA TYR A 6 -1.23 -5.91 4.23
C TYR A 6 -1.21 -6.72 2.94
N TYR A 7 -0.42 -6.31 1.94
CA TYR A 7 -0.36 -7.05 0.68
C TYR A 7 0.24 -8.46 0.85
N ALA A 8 1.27 -8.60 1.70
CA ALA A 8 1.85 -9.91 1.98
C ALA A 8 0.82 -10.86 2.60
N GLU A 9 0.08 -10.40 3.61
CA GLU A 9 -0.95 -11.21 4.26
C GLU A 9 -2.12 -11.50 3.31
N LEU A 10 -2.57 -10.52 2.52
CA LEU A 10 -3.63 -10.72 1.53
C LEU A 10 -3.26 -11.82 0.52
N PHE A 11 -2.05 -11.76 -0.04
CA PHE A 11 -1.58 -12.76 -1.00
C PHE A 11 -1.34 -14.12 -0.35
N ASP A 12 -0.89 -14.17 0.91
CA ASP A 12 -0.83 -15.41 1.70
C ASP A 12 -2.22 -16.04 1.87
N LYS A 13 -3.25 -15.23 2.18
CA LYS A 13 -4.65 -15.71 2.28
C LYS A 13 -5.19 -16.23 0.94
N MET A 14 -4.71 -15.66 -0.17
CA MET A 14 -4.96 -16.15 -1.54
C MET A 14 -4.04 -17.31 -1.97
N LYS A 15 -3.21 -17.85 -1.07
CA LYS A 15 -2.32 -19.01 -1.29
C LYS A 15 -1.17 -18.77 -2.26
N PHE A 16 -0.76 -17.52 -2.45
CA PHE A 16 0.49 -17.22 -3.15
C PHE A 16 1.71 -17.47 -2.25
N PRO A 17 2.81 -18.00 -2.79
CA PRO A 17 4.05 -18.16 -2.05
C PRO A 17 4.74 -16.80 -1.86
N VAL A 18 4.57 -16.22 -0.68
CA VAL A 18 5.05 -14.86 -0.37
C VAL A 18 6.17 -14.83 0.66
N VAL A 19 7.01 -13.81 0.55
CA VAL A 19 7.92 -13.37 1.62
C VAL A 19 7.76 -11.86 1.85
N GLU A 20 7.90 -11.44 3.09
CA GLU A 20 7.62 -10.06 3.51
C GLU A 20 8.88 -9.40 4.11
N MET A 21 9.31 -8.27 3.53
CA MET A 21 10.51 -7.57 3.99
C MET A 21 10.33 -6.05 4.07
N HIS A 22 10.31 -5.50 5.28
CA HIS A 22 10.15 -4.05 5.50
C HIS A 22 10.89 -3.57 6.76
N SER A 23 10.93 -2.26 7.00
CA SER A 23 11.70 -1.63 8.09
C SER A 23 11.33 -2.08 9.52
N ARG A 24 10.11 -2.59 9.76
CA ARG A 24 9.73 -3.13 11.09
C ARG A 24 10.18 -4.58 11.34
N LYS A 25 10.80 -5.26 10.37
CA LYS A 25 11.41 -6.58 10.58
C LYS A 25 12.83 -6.36 11.13
N SER A 26 13.27 -7.22 12.06
CA SER A 26 14.65 -7.17 12.58
C SER A 26 15.66 -7.42 11.45
N GLN A 27 16.92 -7.00 11.63
CA GLN A 27 17.95 -7.25 10.60
C GLN A 27 18.12 -8.75 10.33
N GLY A 28 18.10 -9.61 11.36
CA GLY A 28 18.16 -11.07 11.19
C GLY A 28 16.98 -11.63 10.39
N GLN A 29 15.76 -11.15 10.63
CA GLN A 29 14.58 -11.51 9.83
C GLN A 29 14.76 -11.06 8.36
N ARG A 30 15.24 -9.83 8.13
CA ARG A 30 15.50 -9.32 6.77
C ARG A 30 16.54 -10.16 6.03
N ASN A 31 17.62 -10.56 6.70
CA ASN A 31 18.65 -11.43 6.11
C ASN A 31 18.06 -12.79 5.70
N LYS A 32 17.27 -13.42 6.59
CA LYS A 32 16.60 -14.69 6.30
C LYS A 32 15.64 -14.60 5.10
N MET A 33 14.81 -13.56 5.04
CA MET A 33 13.89 -13.36 3.92
C MET A 33 14.62 -13.09 2.61
N ALA A 34 15.71 -12.31 2.64
CA ALA A 34 16.53 -12.04 1.48
C ALA A 34 17.22 -13.29 0.94
N GLU A 35 17.74 -14.14 1.82
CA GLU A 35 18.32 -15.43 1.46
C GLU A 35 17.26 -16.37 0.86
N GLN A 36 16.09 -16.46 1.50
CA GLN A 36 14.98 -17.26 1.00
C GLN A 36 14.55 -16.83 -0.40
N PHE A 37 14.43 -15.52 -0.63
CA PHE A 37 14.05 -14.98 -1.94
C PHE A 37 15.14 -15.21 -3.01
N ARG A 38 16.42 -15.12 -2.63
CA ARG A 38 17.55 -15.38 -3.52
C ARG A 38 17.62 -16.83 -3.96
N ASN A 39 17.32 -17.77 -3.06
CA ASN A 39 17.60 -19.19 -3.27
C ASN A 39 16.38 -19.99 -3.78
N ARG A 40 15.17 -19.42 -3.78
CA ARG A 40 13.95 -20.13 -4.17
C ARG A 40 13.27 -19.45 -5.37
N ARG A 41 12.99 -20.25 -6.40
CA ARG A 41 12.20 -19.82 -7.56
C ARG A 41 10.70 -19.80 -7.25
N GLY A 42 9.96 -18.96 -7.98
CA GLY A 42 8.50 -18.87 -7.87
C GLY A 42 8.00 -18.20 -6.60
N LEU A 43 8.82 -17.40 -5.91
CA LEU A 43 8.40 -16.59 -4.77
C LEU A 43 7.99 -15.18 -5.21
N THR A 44 7.06 -14.58 -4.48
CA THR A 44 6.74 -13.15 -4.55
C THR A 44 7.24 -12.46 -3.27
N MET A 45 8.09 -11.44 -3.39
CA MET A 45 8.50 -10.64 -2.25
C MET A 45 7.72 -9.33 -2.18
N PHE A 46 6.98 -9.13 -1.11
CA PHE A 46 6.41 -7.83 -0.76
C PHE A 46 7.42 -7.07 0.10
N THR A 47 7.79 -5.86 -0.34
CA THR A 47 8.83 -5.09 0.33
C THR A 47 8.63 -3.59 0.23
N SER A 48 9.13 -2.86 1.23
CA SER A 48 9.29 -1.40 1.14
C SER A 48 10.64 -1.05 0.52
N ASP A 49 11.00 0.24 0.49
CA ASP A 49 12.29 0.71 -0.05
C ASP A 49 13.55 0.18 0.66
N VAL A 50 13.39 -0.68 1.67
CA VAL A 50 14.50 -1.39 2.33
C VAL A 50 15.21 -2.37 1.40
N SER A 51 14.57 -2.82 0.33
CA SER A 51 15.16 -3.71 -0.69
C SER A 51 15.66 -2.96 -1.92
N ALA A 52 15.36 -1.66 -2.04
CA ALA A 52 15.54 -0.92 -3.28
C ALA A 52 17.01 -0.61 -3.60
N ARG A 53 17.94 -0.82 -2.65
CA ARG A 53 19.39 -0.55 -2.81
C ARG A 53 20.22 -1.63 -2.14
N GLY A 54 21.41 -1.90 -2.69
CA GLY A 54 22.42 -2.77 -2.07
C GLY A 54 22.10 -4.27 -2.01
N MET A 55 20.87 -4.68 -2.35
CA MET A 55 20.48 -6.09 -2.38
C MET A 55 20.50 -6.63 -3.80
N ASP A 56 21.13 -7.79 -3.97
CA ASP A 56 21.11 -8.52 -5.23
C ASP A 56 20.23 -9.78 -5.15
N TYR A 57 19.32 -9.86 -6.12
CA TYR A 57 18.31 -10.89 -6.29
C TYR A 57 18.38 -11.35 -7.75
N PRO A 58 19.14 -12.41 -8.04
CA PRO A 58 19.26 -12.91 -9.40
C PRO A 58 17.93 -13.50 -9.88
N GLY A 59 17.61 -13.30 -11.16
CA GLY A 59 16.42 -13.92 -11.78
C GLY A 59 15.07 -13.32 -11.37
N VAL A 60 15.03 -12.08 -10.88
CA VAL A 60 13.76 -11.36 -10.68
C VAL A 60 13.14 -11.09 -12.05
N THR A 61 12.02 -11.74 -12.35
CA THR A 61 11.33 -11.66 -13.64
C THR A 61 10.42 -10.44 -13.77
N MET A 62 9.92 -9.93 -12.64
CA MET A 62 8.96 -8.82 -12.63
C MET A 62 9.07 -7.97 -11.37
N VAL A 63 8.95 -6.66 -11.53
CA VAL A 63 8.80 -5.68 -10.45
C VAL A 63 7.45 -5.00 -10.61
N ILE A 64 6.57 -5.18 -9.62
CA ILE A 64 5.30 -4.46 -9.52
C ILE A 64 5.45 -3.39 -8.43
N GLN A 65 5.18 -2.14 -8.78
CA GLN A 65 5.17 -1.01 -7.86
C GLN A 65 3.71 -0.62 -7.59
N PHE A 66 3.28 -0.82 -6.35
CA PHE A 66 1.97 -0.36 -5.86
C PHE A 66 2.10 1.08 -5.37
N ASN A 67 1.09 1.90 -5.70
CA ASN A 67 1.02 3.33 -5.38
C ASN A 67 2.10 4.17 -6.06
N MET A 68 1.92 5.49 -6.04
CA MET A 68 2.92 6.41 -6.57
C MET A 68 4.23 6.34 -5.75
N PRO A 69 5.39 6.21 -6.40
CA PRO A 69 6.68 6.44 -5.77
C PRO A 69 6.83 7.89 -5.25
N PRO A 70 7.67 8.13 -4.24
CA PRO A 70 7.96 9.49 -3.77
C PRO A 70 8.49 10.42 -4.89
N ASP A 71 9.35 9.87 -5.75
CA ASP A 71 10.00 10.56 -6.85
C ASP A 71 10.42 9.58 -7.97
N ALA A 72 10.90 10.14 -9.07
CA ALA A 72 11.36 9.40 -10.24
C ALA A 72 12.61 8.55 -9.95
N ALA A 73 13.53 9.02 -9.11
CA ALA A 73 14.72 8.27 -8.76
C ALA A 73 14.35 6.99 -7.99
N GLN A 74 13.37 7.08 -7.09
CA GLN A 74 12.87 5.93 -6.35
C GLN A 74 12.14 4.94 -7.25
N TYR A 75 11.38 5.41 -8.24
CA TYR A 75 10.82 4.56 -9.29
C TYR A 75 11.90 3.74 -10.01
N VAL A 76 12.99 4.40 -10.44
CA VAL A 76 14.11 3.75 -11.16
C VAL A 76 14.86 2.76 -10.25
N HIS A 77 15.12 3.12 -8.99
CA HIS A 77 15.80 2.21 -8.04
C HIS A 77 15.01 0.91 -7.80
N ARG A 78 13.67 1.02 -7.71
CA ARG A 78 12.76 -0.13 -7.59
C ARG A 78 12.76 -0.95 -8.88
N LEU A 79 12.63 -0.30 -10.04
CA LEU A 79 12.62 -0.98 -11.34
C LEU A 79 13.93 -1.74 -11.60
N GLY A 80 15.08 -1.18 -11.19
CA GLY A 80 16.39 -1.82 -11.33
C GLY A 80 16.61 -3.08 -10.47
N ARG A 81 15.57 -3.64 -9.84
CA ARG A 81 15.62 -4.97 -9.21
C ARG A 81 15.40 -6.11 -10.21
N THR A 82 14.80 -5.85 -11.37
CA THR A 82 14.68 -6.81 -12.48
C THR A 82 15.66 -6.47 -13.61
N ALA A 83 15.73 -7.30 -14.65
CA ALA A 83 16.62 -7.13 -15.80
C ALA A 83 18.09 -6.86 -15.41
N ARG A 84 18.58 -7.55 -14.37
CA ARG A 84 19.98 -7.46 -13.92
C ARG A 84 20.83 -8.55 -14.57
N GLY A 85 21.66 -8.15 -15.53
CA GLY A 85 22.53 -9.04 -16.30
C GLY A 85 22.40 -8.80 -17.80
N THR A 86 23.35 -9.31 -18.59
CA THR A 86 23.40 -9.10 -20.04
C THR A 86 22.33 -9.90 -20.80
N GLU A 87 21.77 -10.95 -20.19
CA GLU A 87 20.82 -11.89 -20.83
C GLU A 87 19.45 -11.95 -20.12
N SER A 88 19.20 -11.07 -19.15
CA SER A 88 17.97 -11.11 -18.35
C SER A 88 16.93 -10.13 -18.88
N GLU A 89 15.83 -10.65 -19.41
CA GLU A 89 14.60 -9.87 -19.60
C GLU A 89 13.89 -9.64 -18.26
N GLY A 90 13.22 -8.51 -18.14
CA GLY A 90 12.52 -8.13 -16.91
C GLY A 90 11.33 -7.23 -17.20
N LYS A 91 10.23 -7.44 -16.46
CA LYS A 91 9.01 -6.64 -16.61
C LYS A 91 8.83 -5.67 -15.46
N GLY A 92 8.65 -4.39 -15.77
CA GLY A 92 8.22 -3.37 -14.80
C GLY A 92 6.73 -3.08 -14.94
N VAL A 93 6.00 -3.08 -13.83
CA VAL A 93 4.60 -2.64 -13.76
C VAL A 93 4.47 -1.56 -12.71
N LEU A 94 3.93 -0.41 -13.09
CA LEU A 94 3.55 0.67 -12.17
C LEU A 94 2.02 0.67 -12.05
N LEU A 95 1.51 0.28 -10.88
CA LEU A 95 0.08 0.23 -10.61
C LEU A 95 -0.33 1.47 -9.81
N LEU A 96 -1.06 2.36 -10.47
CA LEU A 96 -1.55 3.62 -9.92
C LEU A 96 -3.07 3.59 -9.82
N ALA A 97 -3.61 4.13 -8.72
CA ALA A 97 -5.00 4.56 -8.70
C ALA A 97 -5.17 5.81 -9.59
N ASP A 98 -6.40 6.09 -10.01
CA ASP A 98 -6.67 7.20 -10.93
C ASP A 98 -6.25 8.56 -10.36
N PHE A 99 -6.43 8.78 -9.05
CA PHE A 99 -5.98 9.99 -8.38
C PHE A 99 -4.45 10.13 -8.31
N GLU A 100 -3.69 9.05 -8.51
CA GLU A 100 -2.22 9.06 -8.50
C GLU A 100 -1.62 9.41 -9.88
N ARG A 101 -2.43 9.52 -10.94
CA ARG A 101 -2.00 9.89 -12.29
C ARG A 101 -1.10 11.13 -12.37
N PRO A 102 -1.24 12.19 -11.53
CA PRO A 102 -0.30 13.31 -11.53
C PRO A 102 1.17 12.91 -11.36
N PHE A 103 1.46 11.75 -10.72
CA PHE A 103 2.82 11.20 -10.62
C PHE A 103 3.47 10.95 -11.99
N LEU A 104 2.70 10.58 -13.02
CA LEU A 104 3.24 10.30 -14.35
C LEU A 104 4.01 11.48 -14.95
N LYS A 105 3.70 12.72 -14.54
CA LYS A 105 4.46 13.91 -14.93
C LYS A 105 5.92 13.85 -14.47
N LYS A 106 6.22 13.17 -13.35
CA LYS A 106 7.58 13.00 -12.82
C LYS A 106 8.42 11.97 -13.59
N VAL A 107 7.77 11.06 -14.31
CA VAL A 107 8.41 9.96 -15.06
C VAL A 107 8.11 10.04 -16.56
N ARG A 108 7.72 11.22 -17.05
CA ARG A 108 7.30 11.45 -18.45
C ARG A 108 8.36 11.11 -19.49
N ASP A 109 9.63 11.16 -19.11
CA ASP A 109 10.77 10.90 -19.99
C ASP A 109 11.07 9.39 -20.11
N LEU A 110 10.33 8.55 -19.37
CA LEU A 110 10.45 7.09 -19.43
C LEU A 110 9.36 6.51 -20.35
N PRO A 111 9.66 5.44 -21.11
CA PRO A 111 8.74 4.85 -22.08
C PRO A 111 7.67 3.97 -21.40
N ILE A 112 6.89 4.55 -20.49
CA ILE A 112 5.83 3.85 -19.78
C ILE A 112 4.61 3.74 -20.69
N GLN A 113 4.21 2.51 -20.99
CA GLN A 113 3.03 2.22 -21.81
C GLN A 113 1.84 1.81 -20.93
N PRO A 114 0.61 2.27 -21.24
CA PRO A 114 -0.59 1.79 -20.58
C PRO A 114 -0.74 0.27 -20.75
N MET A 115 -1.16 -0.40 -19.67
CA MET A 115 -1.49 -1.83 -19.71
C MET A 115 -3.01 -2.01 -19.84
N ARG A 116 -3.45 -3.07 -20.51
CA ARG A 116 -4.88 -3.43 -20.58
C ARG A 116 -5.44 -3.56 -19.16
N LEU A 117 -6.46 -2.76 -18.85
CA LEU A 117 -7.21 -2.90 -17.61
C LEU A 117 -8.16 -4.10 -17.70
N LEU A 118 -8.42 -4.72 -16.55
CA LEU A 118 -9.46 -5.73 -16.44
C LEU A 118 -10.83 -5.08 -16.70
N ASN A 119 -11.71 -5.79 -17.39
CA ASN A 119 -13.10 -5.36 -17.56
C ASN A 119 -13.91 -5.63 -16.28
N GLY A 120 -15.12 -5.08 -16.19
CA GLY A 120 -15.97 -5.21 -14.99
C GLY A 120 -16.27 -6.66 -14.60
N GLN A 121 -16.42 -7.57 -15.57
CA GLN A 121 -16.64 -8.99 -15.28
C GLN A 121 -15.38 -9.65 -14.72
N GLU A 122 -14.21 -9.42 -15.32
CA GLU A 122 -12.93 -9.92 -14.82
C GLU A 122 -12.64 -9.43 -13.39
N VAL A 123 -13.02 -8.18 -13.08
CA VAL A 123 -12.92 -7.64 -11.73
C VAL A 123 -13.90 -8.34 -10.78
N ALA A 124 -15.17 -8.45 -11.14
CA ALA A 124 -16.19 -9.10 -10.32
C ALA A 124 -15.88 -10.56 -10.01
N ASP A 125 -15.37 -11.30 -10.99
CA ASP A 125 -14.96 -12.70 -10.83
C ASP A 125 -13.83 -12.85 -9.80
N PHE A 126 -12.91 -11.87 -9.76
CA PHE A 126 -11.81 -11.86 -8.80
C PHE A 126 -12.23 -11.30 -7.43
N GLU A 127 -13.20 -10.39 -7.39
CA GLU A 127 -13.64 -9.68 -6.18
C GLU A 127 -14.13 -10.65 -5.10
N VAL A 128 -14.87 -11.71 -5.46
CA VAL A 128 -15.32 -12.73 -4.51
C VAL A 128 -14.14 -13.41 -3.81
N THR A 129 -13.09 -13.75 -4.58
CA THR A 129 -11.87 -14.37 -4.05
C THR A 129 -11.11 -13.40 -3.15
N LEU A 130 -10.98 -12.14 -3.59
CA LEU A 130 -10.31 -11.08 -2.86
C LEU A 130 -11.00 -10.81 -1.52
N LEU A 131 -12.31 -10.58 -1.51
CA LEU A 131 -13.07 -10.32 -0.29
C LEU A 131 -13.07 -11.53 0.65
N GLY A 132 -13.11 -12.76 0.10
CA GLY A 132 -12.94 -13.99 0.86
C GLY A 132 -11.58 -14.10 1.54
N ALA A 133 -10.52 -13.57 0.92
CA ALA A 133 -9.17 -13.49 1.51
C ALA A 133 -9.09 -12.40 2.58
N VAL A 134 -9.63 -11.20 2.31
CA VAL A 134 -9.67 -10.06 3.25
C VAL A 134 -10.35 -10.45 4.56
N ARG A 135 -11.49 -11.17 4.50
CA ARG A 135 -12.21 -11.66 5.70
C ARG A 135 -11.37 -12.56 6.61
N LYS A 136 -10.32 -13.19 6.08
CA LYS A 136 -9.41 -14.08 6.83
C LYS A 136 -8.18 -13.34 7.37
N MET A 137 -8.02 -12.06 7.06
CA MET A 137 -6.88 -11.26 7.50
C MET A 137 -7.02 -10.78 8.94
N ASN A 138 -5.89 -10.52 9.59
CA ASN A 138 -5.85 -9.91 10.90
C ASN A 138 -6.39 -8.46 10.83
N ARG A 139 -7.39 -8.15 11.67
CA ARG A 139 -7.97 -6.80 11.77
C ARG A 139 -6.93 -5.72 12.05
N MET A 140 -5.91 -6.02 12.85
CA MET A 140 -4.81 -5.09 13.13
C MET A 140 -4.00 -4.77 11.87
N THR A 141 -3.82 -5.73 10.96
CA THR A 141 -3.14 -5.49 9.68
C THR A 141 -3.93 -4.48 8.85
N LEU A 142 -5.26 -4.64 8.77
CA LEU A 142 -6.15 -3.69 8.08
C LEU A 142 -6.08 -2.30 8.70
N THR A 143 -6.22 -2.18 10.03
CA THR A 143 -6.12 -0.89 10.74
C THR A 143 -4.77 -0.20 10.52
N MET A 144 -3.67 -0.95 10.60
CA MET A 144 -2.33 -0.40 10.41
C MET A 144 -2.07 -0.01 8.96
N ALA A 145 -2.66 -0.72 7.99
CA ALA A 145 -2.62 -0.36 6.59
C ALA A 145 -3.40 0.93 6.33
N TYR A 146 -4.61 1.05 6.90
CA TYR A 146 -5.43 2.26 6.88
C TYR A 146 -4.66 3.50 7.36
N GLN A 147 -4.10 3.42 8.57
CA GLN A 147 -3.32 4.51 9.13
C GLN A 147 -2.08 4.85 8.28
N ALA A 148 -1.39 3.85 7.73
CA ALA A 148 -0.20 4.06 6.92
C ALA A 148 -0.51 4.67 5.54
N TRP A 149 -1.60 4.22 4.92
CA TRP A 149 -2.12 4.78 3.66
C TRP A 149 -2.44 6.25 3.84
N MET A 150 -3.23 6.61 4.86
CA MET A 150 -3.54 8.02 5.14
C MET A 150 -2.27 8.82 5.40
N GLY A 151 -1.31 8.27 6.16
CA GLY A 151 -0.07 8.97 6.46
C GLY A 151 0.77 9.27 5.22
N PHE A 152 0.76 8.36 4.25
CA PHE A 152 1.44 8.56 2.98
C PHE A 152 0.76 9.63 2.13
N TYR A 153 -0.56 9.59 1.95
CA TYR A 153 -1.23 10.56 1.10
C TYR A 153 -1.41 11.93 1.76
N ASN A 154 -1.48 12.00 3.10
CA ASN A 154 -1.45 13.26 3.83
C ASN A 154 -0.15 14.05 3.60
N SER A 155 0.98 13.38 3.35
CA SER A 155 2.23 14.07 3.00
C SER A 155 2.30 14.48 1.53
N ASN A 156 1.31 14.10 0.71
CA ASN A 156 1.27 14.32 -0.73
C ASN A 156 0.02 15.09 -1.21
N LEU A 157 -0.77 15.68 -0.30
CA LEU A 157 -2.02 16.39 -0.62
C LEU A 157 -1.87 17.40 -1.76
N ARG A 158 -0.78 18.19 -1.78
CA ARG A 158 -0.51 19.18 -2.83
C ARG A 158 -0.37 18.57 -4.22
N LEU A 159 0.26 17.40 -4.33
CA LEU A 159 0.43 16.71 -5.61
C LEU A 159 -0.91 16.20 -6.13
N LEU A 160 -1.78 15.76 -5.20
CA LEU A 160 -3.10 15.21 -5.50
C LEU A 160 -4.17 16.29 -5.68
N GLY A 161 -3.91 17.52 -5.23
CA GLY A 161 -4.91 18.58 -5.19
C GLY A 161 -6.00 18.35 -4.15
N TRP A 162 -5.69 17.59 -3.09
CA TRP A 162 -6.64 17.20 -2.05
C TRP A 162 -6.63 18.13 -0.83
N SER A 163 -7.82 18.33 -0.25
CA SER A 163 -8.00 18.76 1.12
C SER A 163 -7.80 17.59 2.11
N LYS A 164 -7.92 17.84 3.41
CA LYS A 164 -7.86 16.77 4.41
C LYS A 164 -9.16 15.96 4.43
N GLU A 165 -10.26 16.60 4.08
CA GLU A 165 -11.58 16.01 3.92
C GLU A 165 -11.56 15.02 2.75
N ASP A 166 -10.99 15.40 1.60
CA ASP A 166 -10.82 14.49 0.45
C ASP A 166 -9.96 13.27 0.82
N LEU A 167 -8.87 13.49 1.55
CA LEU A 167 -8.02 12.40 2.04
C LEU A 167 -8.81 11.40 2.91
N VAL A 168 -9.65 11.89 3.81
CA VAL A 168 -10.44 11.02 4.71
C VAL A 168 -11.54 10.31 3.92
N ALA A 169 -12.21 11.00 3.01
CA ALA A 169 -13.23 10.41 2.15
C ALA A 169 -12.63 9.26 1.32
N GLU A 170 -11.52 9.50 0.61
CA GLU A 170 -10.87 8.46 -0.20
C GLU A 170 -10.33 7.31 0.65
N ALA A 171 -9.80 7.59 1.84
CA ALA A 171 -9.36 6.53 2.76
C ALA A 171 -10.53 5.63 3.16
N ASN A 172 -11.68 6.23 3.49
CA ASN A 172 -12.90 5.53 3.86
C ASN A 172 -13.44 4.70 2.69
N ASP A 173 -13.48 5.25 1.48
CA ASP A 173 -13.93 4.55 0.28
C ASP A 173 -13.04 3.35 -0.04
N TRP A 174 -11.71 3.53 0.05
CA TRP A 174 -10.77 2.43 -0.07
C TRP A 174 -11.04 1.36 0.99
N PHE A 175 -11.24 1.73 2.26
CA PHE A 175 -11.50 0.76 3.32
C PHE A 175 -12.84 0.03 3.14
N ALA A 176 -13.87 0.74 2.69
CA ALA A 176 -15.19 0.19 2.38
C ALA A 176 -15.11 -0.83 1.23
N SER A 177 -14.28 -0.55 0.20
CA SER A 177 -14.03 -1.49 -0.91
C SER A 177 -13.40 -2.83 -0.46
N LEU A 178 -12.86 -2.90 0.77
CA LEU A 178 -12.38 -4.13 1.39
C LEU A 178 -13.51 -4.92 2.08
N GLY A 179 -14.78 -4.55 1.85
CA GLY A 179 -15.96 -5.15 2.47
C GLY A 179 -16.03 -4.91 3.97
N GLN A 180 -15.53 -3.75 4.44
CA GLN A 180 -15.59 -3.34 5.84
C GLN A 180 -16.72 -2.32 6.03
N ASP A 181 -17.59 -2.56 7.00
CA ASP A 181 -18.79 -1.72 7.21
C ASP A 181 -18.45 -0.31 7.71
N GLU A 182 -17.34 -0.16 8.43
CA GLU A 182 -16.90 1.10 9.00
C GLU A 182 -15.37 1.23 8.94
N PRO A 183 -14.84 2.45 8.78
CA PRO A 183 -13.40 2.68 8.89
C PRO A 183 -12.89 2.28 10.29
N PRO A 184 -11.61 1.92 10.42
CA PRO A 184 -11.05 1.55 11.71
C PRO A 184 -10.88 2.80 12.57
N ALA A 185 -11.09 2.66 13.88
CA ALA A 185 -10.85 3.76 14.80
C ALA A 185 -9.35 4.05 14.95
N LEU A 186 -9.00 5.33 14.99
CA LEU A 186 -7.63 5.80 15.15
C LEU A 186 -7.42 6.44 16.51
N LEU A 187 -6.24 6.25 17.10
CA LEU A 187 -5.89 6.92 18.33
C LEU A 187 -5.93 8.45 18.15
N ALA A 188 -6.53 9.17 19.11
CA ALA A 188 -6.55 10.64 19.10
C ALA A 188 -5.16 11.28 18.94
N LYS A 189 -4.11 10.62 19.47
CA LYS A 189 -2.71 11.04 19.29
C LYS A 189 -2.26 10.93 17.83
N THR A 190 -2.63 9.86 17.15
CA THR A 190 -2.33 9.65 15.72
C THR A 190 -3.03 10.71 14.88
N VAL A 191 -4.34 10.89 15.07
CA VAL A 191 -5.13 11.93 14.39
C VAL A 191 -4.53 13.32 14.60
N GLY A 192 -4.13 13.62 15.84
CA GLY A 192 -3.45 14.87 16.18
C GLY A 192 -2.12 15.06 15.44
N LYS A 193 -1.27 14.03 15.37
CA LYS A 193 0.01 14.09 14.64
C LYS A 193 -0.16 14.24 13.13
N MET A 194 -1.25 13.70 12.57
CA MET A 194 -1.59 13.85 11.17
C MET A 194 -2.26 15.21 10.88
N GLY A 195 -2.60 15.98 11.92
CA GLY A 195 -3.31 17.24 11.77
C GLY A 195 -4.75 17.07 11.29
N LEU A 196 -5.38 15.92 11.55
CA LEU A 196 -6.73 15.58 11.07
C LEU A 196 -7.80 15.77 12.16
N LYS A 197 -7.52 16.57 13.19
CA LYS A 197 -8.50 16.83 14.26
C LYS A 197 -9.69 17.60 13.68
N GLY A 198 -10.90 17.08 13.93
CA GLY A 198 -12.15 17.72 13.50
C GLY A 198 -12.50 17.49 12.03
N VAL A 199 -11.69 16.75 11.27
CA VAL A 199 -12.03 16.37 9.90
C VAL A 199 -13.14 15.30 9.95
N PRO A 200 -14.30 15.53 9.29
CA PRO A 200 -15.41 14.58 9.29
C PRO A 200 -15.04 13.21 8.72
N GLY A 201 -15.78 12.16 9.12
CA GLY A 201 -15.60 10.81 8.58
C GLY A 201 -14.52 9.97 9.26
N LEU A 202 -13.76 10.53 10.21
CA LEU A 202 -12.80 9.79 11.02
C LEU A 202 -13.46 9.21 12.28
N ARG A 203 -13.16 7.94 12.56
CA ARG A 203 -13.45 7.34 13.86
C ARG A 203 -12.25 7.53 14.78
N VAL A 204 -12.46 8.15 15.94
CA VAL A 204 -11.40 8.43 16.90
C VAL A 204 -11.62 7.65 18.19
N GLU A 205 -10.66 6.79 18.53
CA GLU A 205 -10.61 6.16 19.85
C GLU A 205 -10.33 7.22 20.91
N GLY A 206 -11.23 7.31 21.90
CA GLY A 206 -11.05 8.12 23.09
C GLY A 206 -9.89 7.62 23.95
N LYS A 207 -9.45 8.45 24.91
CA LYS A 207 -8.56 7.98 25.99
C LYS A 207 -9.28 6.81 26.67
N ASN A 208 -8.71 5.60 26.58
CA ASN A 208 -9.19 4.32 27.14
C ASN A 208 -9.99 3.40 26.17
N GLY A 209 -9.91 3.58 24.85
CA GLY A 209 -10.48 2.61 23.89
C GLY A 209 -12.01 2.68 23.74
N VAL A 210 -12.65 3.69 24.33
CA VAL A 210 -14.06 3.99 24.11
C VAL A 210 -14.16 5.00 22.95
N PRO A 211 -14.93 4.71 21.88
CA PRO A 211 -15.15 5.65 20.78
C PRO A 211 -15.73 6.97 21.32
N ARG A 212 -15.15 8.11 20.94
CA ARG A 212 -15.81 9.40 21.19
C ARG A 212 -16.99 9.51 20.22
N ARG A 213 -18.22 9.65 20.75
CA ARG A 213 -19.37 10.09 19.96
C ARG A 213 -19.08 11.48 19.41
N ASP A 214 -19.29 11.66 18.12
CA ASP A 214 -19.30 12.98 17.49
C ASP A 214 -20.39 13.83 18.15
N ASN A 215 -20.01 14.91 18.81
CA ASN A 215 -20.93 15.98 19.19
C ASN A 215 -21.17 16.82 17.93
N GLY A 216 -22.05 16.34 17.06
CA GLY A 216 -22.73 17.18 16.09
C GLY A 216 -23.82 17.98 16.79
N GLY A 217 -23.72 19.31 16.75
CA GLY A 217 -24.85 20.23 16.88
C GLY A 217 -25.06 20.86 18.27
N GLY A 218 -25.07 22.20 18.28
CA GLY A 218 -25.52 22.99 19.42
C GLY A 218 -24.90 24.38 19.47
N GLY A 219 -25.00 25.15 18.38
CA GLY A 219 -24.86 26.60 18.47
C GLY A 219 -26.06 27.16 19.23
N GLY A 220 -25.76 27.95 20.26
CA GLY A 220 -26.65 28.83 21.00
C GLY A 220 -25.87 30.06 21.41
#